data_AF-A0A938FA42-F1
#
_entry.id   AF-A0A938FA42-F1
#
_cell.length_a   1.000
_cell.length_b   1.000
_cell.length_c   1.000
_cell.angle_alpha   90.00
_cell.angle_beta   90.00
_cell.angle_gamma   90.00
#
_symmetry.space_group_name_H-M   'P 1'
#
loop_
_entity.id
_entity.type
_entity.pdbx_description
1 polymer ?
#
loop_
_entity_poly.entity_id
_entity_poly.type
_entity_poly.pdbx_seq_one_letter_code
_entity_poly.pdbx_strand_id
1 'polypeptide(L)'
;WQDTRTTEILNRLSEAEKSDVIGRTGLAIAPYFSASKMTWLLELHRDLDQSEICLGTVDSWLIFKLTGNHVHATDVTNASRTMLMDLETLDWDPWLLERFAVKREMLPVIKASVAHFGETDPAGPLGAAVPIAGVLGDQQAAMFGQVCFERGESKTTYGTGNFALFNTGSEIVRSKHGLLTTLCYQFEGKAPIYALEGSVAVTGSAVQWLRDQLQIIEKSSDIEALAKSVADSGGLYFVPAFSGLFAPYWRSDARGAIVGMTRASTKAHIARATLEAICYQTRDVLDAMVKDSGVKLREMKVDGGITVNALCMQLQADIMQIDISRPVINETTALGAAYAAGLSVGVWSDQEVLRAKWQESARFQPDRQSPLATDGYTRWQKAITRTLDWVD
;
A
#
# COMPACT_ATOMS: atom_id res chain seq x y z
N TRP A 1 -3.22 -5.38 10.85
CA TRP A 1 -2.01 -4.58 10.58
C TRP A 1 -1.98 -3.24 11.33
N GLN A 2 -3.12 -2.56 11.57
CA GLN A 2 -3.16 -1.24 12.24
C GLN A 2 -2.77 -1.23 13.73
N ASP A 3 -2.82 -2.39 14.40
CA ASP A 3 -2.53 -2.50 15.83
C ASP A 3 -1.08 -2.12 16.17
N THR A 4 -0.89 -1.30 17.21
CA THR A 4 0.42 -0.78 17.64
C THR A 4 0.95 -1.41 18.94
N ARG A 5 0.29 -2.44 19.49
CA ARG A 5 0.64 -2.99 20.82
C ARG A 5 2.04 -3.61 20.90
N THR A 6 2.64 -3.90 19.75
CA THR A 6 3.89 -4.65 19.62
C THR A 6 5.14 -3.78 19.46
N THR A 7 5.03 -2.47 19.65
CA THR A 7 6.18 -1.53 19.63
C THR A 7 7.27 -1.96 20.61
N GLU A 8 6.91 -2.36 21.84
CA GLU A 8 7.89 -2.80 22.84
C GLU A 8 8.66 -4.06 22.44
N ILE A 9 8.09 -4.92 21.60
CA ILE A 9 8.80 -6.10 21.08
C ILE A 9 9.88 -5.67 20.09
N LEU A 10 9.58 -4.68 19.24
CA LEU A 10 10.54 -4.14 18.27
C LEU A 10 11.66 -3.34 18.95
N ASN A 11 11.38 -2.70 20.10
CA ASN A 11 12.38 -1.99 20.90
C ASN A 11 13.43 -2.93 21.53
N ARG A 12 13.18 -4.24 21.57
CA ARG A 12 14.16 -5.23 22.06
C ARG A 12 15.31 -5.44 21.07
N LEU A 13 15.11 -5.12 19.80
CA LEU A 13 16.15 -5.19 18.78
C LEU A 13 17.13 -4.01 18.96
N SER A 14 18.42 -4.31 18.93
CA SER A 14 19.47 -3.31 18.80
C SER A 14 19.41 -2.61 17.44
N GLU A 15 20.03 -1.43 17.31
CA GLU A 15 20.07 -0.70 16.04
C GLU A 15 20.75 -1.50 14.92
N ALA A 16 21.75 -2.33 15.25
CA ALA A 16 22.39 -3.23 14.29
C ALA A 16 21.39 -4.30 13.79
N GLU A 17 20.64 -4.94 14.70
CA GLU A 17 19.63 -5.92 14.33
C GLU A 17 18.49 -5.29 13.52
N LYS A 18 18.06 -4.07 13.86
CA LYS A 18 17.09 -3.31 13.07
C LYS A 18 17.57 -3.10 11.64
N SER A 19 18.83 -2.73 11.46
CA SER A 19 19.44 -2.57 10.13
C SER A 19 19.47 -3.90 9.36
N ASP A 20 19.81 -5.01 10.03
CA ASP A 20 19.83 -6.34 9.40
C ASP A 20 18.43 -6.82 8.99
N VAL A 21 17.41 -6.57 9.83
CA VAL A 21 16.01 -6.83 9.50
C VAL A 21 15.57 -6.05 8.25
N ILE A 22 15.89 -4.75 8.18
CA ILE A 22 15.59 -3.91 7.01
C ILE A 22 16.32 -4.45 5.76
N GLY A 23 17.61 -4.81 5.91
CA GLY A 23 18.44 -5.34 4.84
C GLY A 23 17.91 -6.64 4.23
N ARG A 24 17.42 -7.56 5.06
CA ARG A 24 16.84 -8.85 4.60
C ARG A 24 15.44 -8.65 4.01
N THR A 25 14.57 -7.98 4.76
CA THR A 25 13.12 -7.97 4.48
C THR A 25 12.66 -6.82 3.60
N GLY A 26 13.44 -5.74 3.47
CA GLY A 26 13.02 -4.52 2.80
C GLY A 26 11.97 -3.69 3.56
N LEU A 27 11.63 -4.09 4.79
CA LEU A 27 10.59 -3.47 5.60
C LEU A 27 11.17 -2.54 6.67
N ALA A 28 10.43 -1.47 7.00
CA ALA A 28 10.75 -0.63 8.16
C ALA A 28 10.50 -1.35 9.49
N ILE A 29 11.13 -0.90 10.57
CA ILE A 29 10.86 -1.40 11.92
C ILE A 29 9.60 -0.73 12.47
N ALA A 30 8.46 -1.37 12.28
CA ALA A 30 7.16 -0.83 12.70
C ALA A 30 6.22 -1.95 13.16
N PRO A 31 5.29 -1.67 14.10
CA PRO A 31 4.28 -2.65 14.53
C PRO A 31 3.27 -2.98 13.42
N TYR A 32 3.44 -2.43 12.21
CA TYR A 32 2.62 -2.73 11.05
C TYR A 32 2.71 -4.22 10.63
N PHE A 33 3.89 -4.82 10.76
CA PHE A 33 4.24 -6.13 10.20
C PHE A 33 4.01 -7.30 11.18
N SER A 34 3.91 -8.52 10.64
CA SER A 34 3.40 -9.68 11.38
C SER A 34 4.34 -10.23 12.46
N ALA A 35 5.66 -10.17 12.27
CA ALA A 35 6.64 -10.83 13.15
C ALA A 35 6.43 -10.47 14.63
N SER A 36 6.41 -9.17 14.94
CA SER A 36 6.20 -8.69 16.31
C SER A 36 4.85 -9.11 16.91
N LYS A 37 3.82 -9.32 16.07
CA LYS A 37 2.49 -9.79 16.48
C LYS A 37 2.45 -11.28 16.75
N MET A 38 3.14 -12.05 15.93
CA MET A 38 3.36 -13.47 16.14
C MET A 38 4.13 -13.68 17.45
N THR A 39 5.21 -12.95 17.68
CA THR A 39 5.94 -12.97 18.95
C THR A 39 5.02 -12.63 20.12
N TRP A 40 4.22 -11.56 20.03
CA TRP A 40 3.28 -11.17 21.08
C TRP A 40 2.27 -12.27 21.41
N LEU A 41 1.69 -12.92 20.39
CA LEU A 41 0.74 -14.03 20.58
C LEU A 41 1.41 -15.23 21.25
N LEU A 42 2.63 -15.59 20.83
CA LEU A 42 3.39 -16.67 21.45
C LEU A 42 3.78 -16.35 22.89
N GLU A 43 4.04 -15.07 23.21
CA GLU A 43 4.31 -14.62 24.58
C GLU A 43 3.06 -14.64 25.46
N LEU A 44 1.89 -14.40 24.89
CA LEU A 44 0.61 -14.47 25.59
C LEU A 44 0.20 -15.92 25.89
N HIS A 45 0.54 -16.84 24.99
CA HIS A 45 0.15 -18.25 25.04
C HIS A 45 1.34 -19.18 25.28
N ARG A 46 2.27 -18.79 26.18
CA ARG A 46 3.47 -19.58 26.53
C ARG A 46 3.16 -20.93 27.16
N ASP A 47 1.95 -21.11 27.65
CA ASP A 47 1.42 -22.33 28.25
C ASP A 47 1.01 -23.39 27.21
N LEU A 48 0.79 -23.00 25.94
CA LEU A 48 0.45 -23.93 24.87
C LEU A 48 1.68 -24.68 24.36
N ASP A 49 1.47 -25.93 23.94
CA ASP A 49 2.47 -26.66 23.18
C ASP A 49 2.65 -25.97 21.82
N GLN A 50 3.84 -25.43 21.62
CA GLN A 50 4.22 -24.74 20.40
C GLN A 50 4.12 -25.62 19.14
N SER A 51 4.11 -26.95 19.27
CA SER A 51 3.91 -27.87 18.15
C SER A 51 2.45 -27.93 17.67
N GLU A 52 1.50 -27.42 18.45
CA GLU A 52 0.07 -27.37 18.10
C GLU A 52 -0.36 -26.02 17.48
N ILE A 53 0.59 -25.11 17.24
CA ILE A 53 0.32 -23.75 16.77
C ILE A 53 0.68 -23.61 15.29
N CYS A 54 -0.30 -23.17 14.49
CA CYS A 54 -0.06 -22.65 13.14
C CYS A 54 -0.25 -21.13 13.14
N LEU A 55 0.76 -20.42 12.64
CA LEU A 55 0.73 -18.98 12.39
C LEU A 55 0.51 -18.73 10.90
N GLY A 56 -0.15 -17.63 10.56
CA GLY A 56 -0.39 -17.27 9.17
C GLY A 56 -1.03 -15.90 9.04
N THR A 57 -0.80 -15.27 7.90
CA THR A 57 -1.60 -14.12 7.45
C THR A 57 -2.99 -14.59 7.01
N VAL A 58 -3.88 -13.63 6.68
CA VAL A 58 -5.29 -13.93 6.40
C VAL A 58 -5.47 -14.87 5.20
N ASP A 59 -4.64 -14.74 4.16
CA ASP A 59 -4.60 -15.64 3.01
C ASP A 59 -4.33 -17.09 3.45
N SER A 60 -3.36 -17.30 4.33
CA SER A 60 -3.01 -18.63 4.84
C SER A 60 -4.14 -19.24 5.66
N TRP A 61 -4.79 -18.44 6.50
CA TRP A 61 -5.99 -18.86 7.22
C TRP A 61 -7.12 -19.26 6.26
N LEU A 62 -7.39 -18.46 5.22
CA LEU A 62 -8.44 -18.75 4.25
C LEU A 62 -8.14 -20.02 3.46
N ILE A 63 -6.90 -20.21 2.98
CA ILE A 63 -6.47 -21.45 2.31
C ILE A 63 -6.70 -22.65 3.25
N PHE A 64 -6.25 -22.56 4.50
CA PHE A 64 -6.40 -23.63 5.47
C PHE A 64 -7.86 -23.99 5.68
N LYS A 65 -8.74 -23.02 5.93
CA LYS A 65 -10.16 -23.26 6.14
C LYS A 65 -10.87 -23.79 4.89
N LEU A 66 -10.55 -23.24 3.71
CA LEU A 66 -11.20 -23.63 2.46
C LEU A 66 -10.82 -25.03 2.02
N THR A 67 -9.61 -25.49 2.38
CA THR A 67 -9.10 -26.85 2.04
C THR A 67 -9.44 -27.89 3.11
N GLY A 68 -10.42 -27.64 3.99
CA GLY A 68 -10.79 -28.61 5.03
C GLY A 68 -9.76 -28.75 6.16
N ASN A 69 -8.95 -27.71 6.40
CA ASN A 69 -7.83 -27.68 7.35
C ASN A 69 -6.63 -28.56 6.93
N HIS A 70 -6.41 -28.72 5.62
CA HIS A 70 -5.34 -29.59 5.10
C HIS A 70 -4.13 -28.83 4.53
N VAL A 71 -4.32 -27.64 3.98
CA VAL A 71 -3.23 -26.87 3.35
C VAL A 71 -2.86 -25.66 4.19
N HIS A 72 -1.63 -25.62 4.69
CA HIS A 72 -1.05 -24.47 5.38
C HIS A 72 0.01 -23.83 4.47
N ALA A 73 -0.43 -22.86 3.68
CA ALA A 73 0.40 -22.19 2.67
C ALA A 73 0.12 -20.68 2.64
N THR A 74 1.05 -19.91 2.09
CA THR A 74 0.93 -18.47 1.81
C THR A 74 1.65 -18.17 0.50
N ASP A 75 1.41 -17.01 -0.11
CA ASP A 75 2.18 -16.58 -1.27
C ASP A 75 3.37 -15.68 -0.89
N VAL A 76 4.33 -15.55 -1.82
CA VAL A 76 5.51 -14.67 -1.64
C VAL A 76 5.16 -13.22 -1.33
N THR A 77 4.04 -12.69 -1.82
CA THR A 77 3.66 -11.30 -1.54
C THR A 77 3.21 -11.12 -0.10
N ASN A 78 2.32 -11.99 0.42
CA ASN A 78 1.92 -11.96 1.83
C ASN A 78 3.08 -12.31 2.76
N ALA A 79 3.89 -13.32 2.42
CA ALA A 79 5.08 -13.69 3.19
C ALA A 79 6.07 -12.52 3.31
N SER A 80 6.28 -11.73 2.24
CA SER A 80 7.13 -10.55 2.26
C SER A 80 6.66 -9.44 3.23
N ARG A 81 5.42 -9.50 3.74
CA ARG A 81 4.87 -8.53 4.71
C ARG A 81 4.99 -8.98 6.15
N THR A 82 5.56 -10.16 6.38
CA THR A 82 5.66 -10.74 7.72
C THR A 82 6.85 -10.20 8.51
N MET A 83 7.90 -9.69 7.86
CA MET A 83 9.22 -9.44 8.46
C MET A 83 9.98 -10.72 8.87
N LEU A 84 9.58 -11.89 8.35
CA LEU A 84 10.24 -13.18 8.60
C LEU A 84 10.80 -13.83 7.33
N MET A 85 10.44 -13.32 6.15
CA MET A 85 10.93 -13.81 4.85
C MET A 85 12.09 -12.93 4.38
N ASP A 86 13.16 -13.56 3.90
CA ASP A 86 14.25 -12.87 3.21
C ASP A 86 13.89 -12.64 1.73
N LEU A 87 14.10 -11.41 1.23
CA LEU A 87 13.68 -11.05 -0.12
C LEU A 87 14.55 -11.66 -1.22
N GLU A 88 15.76 -12.14 -0.92
CA GLU A 88 16.67 -12.71 -1.92
C GLU A 88 16.41 -14.20 -2.11
N THR A 89 16.20 -14.91 -1.00
CA THR A 89 15.95 -16.36 -0.98
C THR A 89 14.48 -16.72 -1.18
N LEU A 90 13.56 -15.79 -0.88
CA LEU A 90 12.10 -16.01 -0.85
C LEU A 90 11.67 -17.13 0.11
N ASP A 91 12.45 -17.35 1.17
CA ASP A 91 12.17 -18.34 2.20
C ASP A 91 12.17 -17.69 3.60
N TRP A 92 11.63 -18.40 4.58
CA TRP A 92 11.71 -17.99 5.98
C TRP A 92 13.17 -17.96 6.44
N ASP A 93 13.64 -16.80 6.87
CA ASP A 93 15.02 -16.56 7.23
C ASP A 93 15.30 -17.06 8.66
N PRO A 94 16.22 -18.02 8.88
CA PRO A 94 16.45 -18.58 10.20
C PRO A 94 16.90 -17.55 11.26
N TRP A 95 17.61 -16.52 10.84
CA TRP A 95 18.07 -15.47 11.74
C TRP A 95 16.89 -14.58 12.17
N LEU A 96 16.00 -14.19 11.26
CA LEU A 96 14.76 -13.47 11.59
C LEU A 96 13.88 -14.30 12.54
N LEU A 97 13.71 -15.59 12.25
CA LEU A 97 12.92 -16.52 13.07
C LEU A 97 13.45 -16.59 14.52
N GLU A 98 14.77 -16.66 14.69
CA GLU A 98 15.42 -16.62 16.01
C GLU A 98 15.11 -15.31 16.75
N ARG A 99 15.31 -14.15 16.09
CA ARG A 99 15.10 -12.83 16.73
C ARG A 99 13.65 -12.62 17.19
N PHE A 100 12.69 -13.16 16.47
CA PHE A 100 11.27 -13.05 16.80
C PHE A 100 10.70 -14.24 17.57
N ALA A 101 11.55 -15.21 17.95
CA ALA A 101 11.17 -16.44 18.66
C ALA A 101 10.02 -17.21 17.97
N VAL A 102 10.03 -17.24 16.64
CA VAL A 102 9.05 -17.96 15.82
C VAL A 102 9.69 -19.24 15.29
N LYS A 103 9.05 -20.39 15.50
CA LYS A 103 9.53 -21.67 14.96
C LYS A 103 9.09 -21.83 13.51
N ARG A 104 9.96 -22.37 12.66
CA ARG A 104 9.69 -22.56 11.22
C ARG A 104 8.48 -23.47 10.99
N GLU A 105 8.31 -24.47 11.84
CA GLU A 105 7.23 -25.47 11.74
C GLU A 105 5.85 -24.86 11.97
N MET A 106 5.77 -23.69 12.61
CA MET A 106 4.53 -22.94 12.79
C MET A 106 4.13 -22.14 11.56
N LEU A 107 5.02 -21.98 10.58
CA LEU A 107 4.83 -21.07 9.45
C LEU A 107 4.36 -21.81 8.19
N PRO A 108 3.53 -21.16 7.36
CA PRO A 108 3.02 -21.78 6.15
C PRO A 108 4.13 -22.00 5.12
N VAL A 109 3.92 -22.96 4.24
CA VAL A 109 4.77 -23.11 3.05
C VAL A 109 4.57 -21.90 2.13
N ILE A 110 5.66 -21.21 1.79
CA ILE A 110 5.66 -20.11 0.83
C ILE A 110 5.57 -20.69 -0.59
N LYS A 111 4.60 -20.21 -1.38
CA LYS A 111 4.43 -20.54 -2.80
C LYS A 111 4.45 -19.27 -3.66
N ALA A 112 4.61 -19.45 -4.97
CA ALA A 112 4.41 -18.35 -5.92
C ALA A 112 2.94 -17.88 -5.91
N SER A 113 2.72 -16.60 -6.23
CA SER A 113 1.39 -15.97 -6.22
C SER A 113 0.43 -16.56 -7.25
N VAL A 114 0.95 -16.92 -8.42
CA VAL A 114 0.24 -17.61 -9.50
C VAL A 114 0.71 -19.05 -9.54
N ALA A 115 0.05 -19.91 -8.75
CA ALA A 115 0.38 -21.31 -8.53
C ALA A 115 -0.82 -22.09 -7.98
N HIS A 116 -0.77 -23.42 -8.01
CA HIS A 116 -1.79 -24.25 -7.39
C HIS A 116 -1.55 -24.43 -5.87
N PHE A 117 -2.47 -23.92 -5.05
CA PHE A 117 -2.41 -24.03 -3.59
C PHE A 117 -3.05 -25.31 -3.07
N GLY A 118 -4.10 -25.80 -3.74
CA GLY A 118 -4.90 -26.95 -3.35
C GLY A 118 -6.32 -26.82 -3.90
N GLU A 119 -7.20 -27.74 -3.53
CA GLU A 119 -8.62 -27.67 -3.87
C GLU A 119 -9.44 -27.40 -2.61
N THR A 120 -10.53 -26.65 -2.77
CA THR A 120 -11.48 -26.45 -1.69
C THR A 120 -12.17 -27.77 -1.30
N ASP A 121 -12.51 -27.92 -0.03
CA ASP A 121 -13.23 -29.08 0.50
C ASP A 121 -14.66 -29.10 -0.09
N PRO A 122 -15.08 -30.18 -0.78
CA PRO A 122 -16.46 -30.32 -1.27
C PRO A 122 -17.54 -30.24 -0.17
N ALA A 123 -17.20 -30.55 1.08
CA ALA A 123 -18.08 -30.38 2.23
C ALA A 123 -18.10 -28.93 2.77
N GLY A 124 -17.23 -28.08 2.24
CA GLY A 124 -17.09 -26.67 2.60
C GLY A 124 -18.14 -25.76 1.93
N PRO A 125 -17.96 -24.44 2.04
CA PRO A 125 -18.98 -23.46 1.64
C PRO A 125 -19.26 -23.40 0.13
N LEU A 126 -18.35 -23.92 -0.72
CA LEU A 126 -18.54 -23.95 -2.17
C LEU A 126 -19.28 -25.21 -2.65
N GLY A 127 -19.43 -26.23 -1.81
CA GLY A 127 -20.09 -27.48 -2.19
C GLY A 127 -19.42 -28.26 -3.31
N ALA A 128 -18.17 -27.93 -3.65
CA ALA A 128 -17.42 -28.51 -4.77
C ALA A 128 -15.92 -28.38 -4.56
N ALA A 129 -15.14 -29.28 -5.16
CA ALA A 129 -13.69 -29.14 -5.27
C ALA A 129 -13.36 -28.08 -6.33
N VAL A 130 -13.01 -26.87 -5.86
CA VAL A 130 -12.60 -25.75 -6.71
C VAL A 130 -11.11 -25.46 -6.47
N PRO A 131 -10.27 -25.36 -7.52
CA PRO A 131 -8.86 -25.01 -7.37
C PRO A 131 -8.65 -23.63 -6.75
N ILE A 132 -7.78 -23.57 -5.74
CA ILE A 132 -7.22 -22.32 -5.23
C ILE A 132 -5.92 -22.08 -5.99
N ALA A 133 -5.94 -21.17 -6.96
CA ALA A 133 -4.88 -21.05 -7.96
C ALA A 133 -4.24 -19.64 -8.07
N GLY A 134 -4.62 -18.73 -7.18
CA GLY A 134 -4.10 -17.36 -7.19
C GLY A 134 -4.23 -16.73 -5.81
N VAL A 135 -3.11 -16.30 -5.23
CA VAL A 135 -3.04 -15.71 -3.90
C VAL A 135 -2.06 -14.56 -3.95
N LEU A 136 -2.51 -13.37 -3.56
CA LEU A 136 -1.76 -12.12 -3.60
C LEU A 136 -2.19 -11.26 -2.41
N GLY A 137 -1.25 -10.51 -1.82
CA GLY A 137 -1.57 -9.40 -0.92
C GLY A 137 -2.47 -8.39 -1.65
N ASP A 138 -3.37 -7.72 -0.93
CA ASP A 138 -4.41 -6.89 -1.54
C ASP A 138 -3.88 -5.76 -2.45
N GLN A 139 -2.77 -5.12 -2.05
CA GLN A 139 -2.13 -4.06 -2.81
C GLN A 139 -1.40 -4.59 -4.05
N GLN A 140 -0.76 -5.75 -3.93
CA GLN A 140 -0.13 -6.49 -5.03
C GLN A 140 -1.17 -7.03 -6.01
N ALA A 141 -2.30 -7.51 -5.50
CA ALA A 141 -3.44 -7.90 -6.31
C ALA A 141 -3.98 -6.70 -7.09
N ALA A 142 -4.11 -5.52 -6.47
CA ALA A 142 -4.47 -4.31 -7.19
C ALA A 142 -3.45 -3.93 -8.28
N MET A 143 -2.14 -4.07 -8.04
CA MET A 143 -1.12 -3.94 -9.10
C MET A 143 -1.36 -4.90 -10.27
N PHE A 144 -1.66 -6.16 -9.95
CA PHE A 144 -1.93 -7.19 -10.95
C PHE A 144 -3.22 -6.91 -11.74
N GLY A 145 -4.29 -6.48 -11.06
CA GLY A 145 -5.57 -6.11 -11.66
C GLY A 145 -5.50 -4.84 -12.51
N GLN A 146 -4.62 -3.90 -12.15
CA GLN A 146 -4.26 -2.73 -12.95
C GLN A 146 -3.31 -3.06 -14.11
N VAL A 147 -3.00 -4.34 -14.32
CA VAL A 147 -2.08 -4.83 -15.36
C VAL A 147 -0.73 -4.12 -15.34
N CYS A 148 -0.20 -3.81 -14.16
CA CYS A 148 1.12 -3.18 -13.99
C CYS A 148 2.23 -4.23 -14.01
N PHE A 149 2.41 -4.91 -15.16
CA PHE A 149 3.33 -6.03 -15.31
C PHE A 149 4.77 -5.64 -15.68
N GLU A 150 4.99 -4.42 -16.15
CA GLU A 150 6.30 -3.90 -16.59
C GLU A 150 6.94 -2.96 -15.58
N ARG A 151 8.28 -2.97 -15.57
CA ARG A 151 9.06 -2.05 -14.76
C ARG A 151 8.70 -0.60 -15.12
N GLY A 152 8.41 0.21 -14.11
CA GLY A 152 7.99 1.60 -14.31
C GLY A 152 6.48 1.81 -14.29
N GLU A 153 5.68 0.75 -14.42
CA GLU A 153 4.24 0.84 -14.19
C GLU A 153 3.96 0.97 -12.69
N SER A 154 3.00 1.83 -12.35
CA SER A 154 2.62 2.09 -10.96
C SER A 154 1.12 2.15 -10.80
N LYS A 155 0.66 1.91 -9.58
CA LYS A 155 -0.69 2.24 -9.17
C LYS A 155 -0.74 2.89 -7.80
N THR A 156 -1.77 3.69 -7.59
CA THR A 156 -2.11 4.22 -6.26
C THR A 156 -3.56 3.92 -5.93
N THR A 157 -3.76 3.20 -4.82
CA THR A 157 -5.09 2.94 -4.26
C THR A 157 -5.42 4.04 -3.25
N TYR A 158 -6.50 4.79 -3.48
CA TYR A 158 -6.97 5.84 -2.58
C TYR A 158 -8.13 5.36 -1.69
N GLY A 159 -7.84 5.05 -0.43
CA GLY A 159 -8.81 4.73 0.60
C GLY A 159 -8.73 5.68 1.80
N THR A 160 -8.84 5.16 3.02
CA THR A 160 -8.63 5.92 4.26
C THR A 160 -7.22 6.52 4.32
N GLY A 161 -6.23 5.75 3.87
CA GLY A 161 -4.90 6.20 3.44
C GLY A 161 -4.70 5.90 1.96
N ASN A 162 -3.54 6.21 1.38
CA ASN A 162 -3.17 5.70 0.05
C ASN A 162 -1.96 4.78 0.11
N PHE A 163 -1.95 3.82 -0.81
CA PHE A 163 -0.84 2.90 -1.02
C PHE A 163 -0.41 2.99 -2.48
N ALA A 164 0.78 3.51 -2.69
CA ALA A 164 1.41 3.59 -3.99
C ALA A 164 2.38 2.41 -4.15
N LEU A 165 2.30 1.72 -5.28
CA LEU A 165 3.20 0.63 -5.65
C LEU A 165 3.80 0.91 -7.01
N PHE A 166 5.09 0.61 -7.15
CA PHE A 166 5.86 0.81 -8.38
C PHE A 166 6.60 -0.46 -8.73
N ASN A 167 6.33 -1.03 -9.90
CA ASN A 167 6.95 -2.27 -10.37
C ASN A 167 8.43 -2.03 -10.70
N THR A 168 9.33 -2.79 -10.06
CA THR A 168 10.78 -2.72 -10.29
C THR A 168 11.32 -3.88 -11.13
N GLY A 169 10.45 -4.71 -11.69
CA GLY A 169 10.83 -5.92 -12.43
C GLY A 169 11.48 -6.95 -11.49
N SER A 170 12.45 -7.69 -12.00
CA SER A 170 13.16 -8.72 -11.23
C SER A 170 14.27 -8.19 -10.32
N GLU A 171 14.46 -6.86 -10.24
CA GLU A 171 15.48 -6.24 -9.41
C GLU A 171 14.92 -5.84 -8.04
N ILE A 172 15.64 -6.20 -6.99
CA ILE A 172 15.39 -5.74 -5.62
C ILE A 172 15.95 -4.32 -5.47
N VAL A 173 15.09 -3.31 -5.58
CA VAL A 173 15.48 -1.92 -5.36
C VAL A 173 15.35 -1.60 -3.87
N ARG A 174 16.49 -1.50 -3.17
CA ARG A 174 16.54 -1.12 -1.75
C ARG A 174 16.37 0.39 -1.61
N SER A 175 15.30 0.78 -0.93
CA SER A 175 14.95 2.18 -0.71
C SER A 175 16.00 2.96 0.10
N LYS A 176 16.32 4.17 -0.34
CA LYS A 176 17.11 5.16 0.39
C LYS A 176 16.26 6.38 0.79
N HIS A 177 14.98 6.39 0.44
CA HIS A 177 14.06 7.51 0.65
C HIS A 177 12.82 7.11 1.47
N GLY A 178 12.96 6.13 2.37
CA GLY A 178 11.90 5.79 3.34
C GLY A 178 10.75 4.96 2.76
N LEU A 179 10.90 4.37 1.58
CA LEU A 179 9.97 3.39 1.02
C LEU A 179 10.25 1.97 1.51
N LEU A 180 9.28 1.08 1.30
CA LEU A 180 9.44 -0.35 1.50
C LEU A 180 9.87 -1.01 0.18
N THR A 181 10.76 -1.98 0.27
CA THR A 181 11.05 -2.93 -0.82
C THR A 181 10.25 -4.20 -0.56
N THR A 182 9.49 -4.69 -1.54
CA THR A 182 8.56 -5.82 -1.33
C THR A 182 8.42 -6.67 -2.60
N LEU A 183 7.77 -7.82 -2.49
CA LEU A 183 7.37 -8.62 -3.64
C LEU A 183 6.13 -8.00 -4.29
N CYS A 184 6.11 -7.93 -5.62
CA CYS A 184 4.95 -7.57 -6.42
C CYS A 184 4.10 -8.80 -6.75
N TYR A 185 4.71 -9.86 -7.28
CA TYR A 185 4.09 -11.16 -7.54
C TYR A 185 5.14 -12.16 -8.05
N GLN A 186 4.78 -13.45 -8.10
CA GLN A 186 5.57 -14.48 -8.77
C GLN A 186 4.67 -15.50 -9.47
N PHE A 187 5.10 -15.97 -10.65
CA PHE A 187 4.53 -17.15 -11.29
C PHE A 187 5.35 -18.39 -10.91
N GLU A 188 4.69 -19.53 -10.71
CA GLU A 188 5.37 -20.79 -10.44
C GLU A 188 6.46 -21.09 -11.48
N GLY A 189 7.67 -21.40 -11.00
CA GLY A 189 8.84 -21.67 -11.85
C GLY A 189 9.44 -20.46 -12.58
N LYS A 190 8.96 -19.23 -12.33
CA LYS A 190 9.51 -17.99 -12.92
C LYS A 190 10.18 -17.10 -11.87
N ALA A 191 11.01 -16.17 -12.36
CA ALA A 191 11.63 -15.16 -11.51
C ALA A 191 10.56 -14.28 -10.81
N PRO A 192 10.79 -13.87 -9.56
CA PRO A 192 9.92 -12.95 -8.85
C PRO A 192 9.94 -11.56 -9.49
N ILE A 193 8.83 -10.84 -9.36
CA ILE A 193 8.74 -9.42 -9.65
C ILE A 193 8.63 -8.67 -8.33
N TYR A 194 9.42 -7.63 -8.16
CA TYR A 194 9.48 -6.78 -6.97
C TYR A 194 8.78 -5.45 -7.18
N ALA A 195 8.52 -4.76 -6.07
CA ALA A 195 7.98 -3.42 -6.07
C ALA A 195 8.62 -2.56 -4.99
N LEU A 196 8.63 -1.26 -5.23
CA LEU A 196 8.67 -0.27 -4.17
C LEU A 196 7.25 0.03 -3.71
N GLU A 197 7.05 0.15 -2.41
CA GLU A 197 5.77 0.53 -1.81
C GLU A 197 5.97 1.73 -0.89
N GLY A 198 5.06 2.69 -0.99
CA GLY A 198 4.96 3.80 -0.06
C GLY A 198 3.52 4.01 0.36
N SER A 199 3.34 4.30 1.65
CA SER A 199 2.03 4.49 2.25
C SER A 199 1.89 5.90 2.81
N VAL A 200 0.71 6.47 2.57
CA VAL A 200 0.26 7.72 3.15
C VAL A 200 -0.91 7.37 4.07
N ALA A 201 -0.75 7.56 5.38
CA ALA A 201 -1.79 7.13 6.30
C ALA A 201 -3.09 7.93 6.22
N VAL A 202 -3.00 9.21 5.85
CA VAL A 202 -4.12 10.14 5.92
C VAL A 202 -4.43 10.69 4.53
N THR A 203 -5.45 10.12 3.88
CA THR A 203 -6.02 10.64 2.63
C THR A 203 -7.53 10.75 2.75
N GLY A 204 -8.28 9.67 2.59
CA GLY A 204 -9.73 9.65 2.77
C GLY A 204 -10.14 9.99 4.20
N SER A 205 -9.30 9.66 5.18
CA SER A 205 -9.51 10.09 6.58
C SER A 205 -9.41 11.60 6.77
N ALA A 206 -8.68 12.35 5.93
CA ALA A 206 -8.70 13.81 5.96
C ALA A 206 -10.09 14.34 5.57
N VAL A 207 -10.69 13.77 4.52
CA VAL A 207 -12.06 14.11 4.10
C VAL A 207 -13.09 13.73 5.16
N GLN A 208 -12.93 12.55 5.77
CA GLN A 208 -13.79 12.13 6.90
C GLN A 208 -13.64 13.06 8.09
N TRP A 209 -12.43 13.52 8.41
CA TRP A 209 -12.20 14.48 9.48
C TRP A 209 -12.91 15.83 9.22
N LEU A 210 -12.90 16.33 7.98
CA LEU A 210 -13.68 17.52 7.61
C LEU A 210 -15.18 17.34 7.80
N ARG A 211 -15.70 16.13 7.58
CA ARG A 211 -17.11 15.76 7.75
C ARG A 211 -17.48 15.61 9.22
N ASP A 212 -16.76 14.77 9.94
CA ASP A 212 -17.15 14.32 11.27
C ASP A 212 -16.73 15.30 12.36
N GLN A 213 -15.57 15.96 12.19
CA GLN A 213 -14.99 16.80 13.23
C GLN A 213 -15.18 18.30 12.95
N LEU A 214 -14.83 18.77 11.75
CA LEU A 214 -15.06 20.18 11.40
C LEU A 214 -16.47 20.48 10.91
N GLN A 215 -17.22 19.45 10.49
CA GLN A 215 -18.60 19.55 10.02
C GLN A 215 -18.81 20.60 8.91
N ILE A 216 -17.80 20.78 8.05
CA ILE A 216 -17.89 21.71 6.91
C ILE A 216 -18.55 21.10 5.66
N ILE A 217 -18.70 19.77 5.67
CA ILE A 217 -19.39 18.92 4.69
C ILE A 217 -20.25 17.89 5.41
N GLU A 218 -21.36 17.44 4.82
CA GLU A 218 -22.26 16.44 5.42
C GLU A 218 -21.91 15.02 5.00
N LYS A 219 -21.55 14.85 3.72
CA LYS A 219 -21.08 13.58 3.14
C LYS A 219 -19.70 13.78 2.54
N SER A 220 -18.91 12.71 2.49
CA SER A 220 -17.56 12.76 1.90
C SER A 220 -17.57 13.18 0.42
N SER A 221 -18.65 12.90 -0.31
CA SER A 221 -18.85 13.36 -1.69
C SER A 221 -18.99 14.87 -1.84
N ASP A 222 -19.44 15.57 -0.80
CA ASP A 222 -19.74 17.00 -0.88
C ASP A 222 -18.47 17.86 -0.96
N ILE A 223 -17.32 17.30 -0.60
CA ILE A 223 -16.02 17.97 -0.68
C ILE A 223 -15.72 18.47 -2.09
N GLU A 224 -16.13 17.72 -3.13
CA GLU A 224 -15.82 18.10 -4.52
C GLU A 224 -16.56 19.38 -4.91
N ALA A 225 -17.87 19.45 -4.68
CA ALA A 225 -18.67 20.63 -4.98
C ALA A 225 -18.19 21.85 -4.16
N LEU A 226 -17.87 21.63 -2.88
CA LEU A 226 -17.36 22.69 -2.02
C LEU A 226 -15.99 23.20 -2.49
N ALA A 227 -15.04 22.32 -2.82
CA ALA A 227 -13.72 22.69 -3.31
C ALA A 227 -13.78 23.35 -4.70
N LYS A 228 -14.73 22.96 -5.56
CA LYS A 228 -14.98 23.59 -6.88
C LYS A 228 -15.57 25.00 -6.79
N SER A 229 -16.14 25.40 -5.65
CA SER A 229 -16.70 26.75 -5.47
C SER A 229 -15.64 27.86 -5.36
N VAL A 230 -14.36 27.49 -5.26
CA VAL A 230 -13.20 28.39 -5.30
C VAL A 230 -12.24 27.96 -6.41
N ALA A 231 -11.51 28.93 -6.97
CA ALA A 231 -10.57 28.70 -8.05
C ALA A 231 -9.31 27.94 -7.59
N ASP A 232 -8.86 28.19 -6.36
CA ASP A 232 -7.64 27.62 -5.77
C ASP A 232 -7.76 27.48 -4.24
N SER A 233 -6.71 27.01 -3.58
CA SER A 233 -6.64 26.87 -2.12
C SER A 233 -6.51 28.21 -1.38
N GLY A 234 -6.45 29.35 -2.05
CA GLY A 234 -6.32 30.67 -1.43
C GLY A 234 -5.00 30.87 -0.68
N GLY A 235 -3.97 30.10 -1.05
CA GLY A 235 -2.68 30.05 -0.36
C GLY A 235 -2.66 29.15 0.88
N LEU A 236 -3.74 28.44 1.18
CA LEU A 236 -3.80 27.49 2.29
C LEU A 236 -3.09 26.18 1.92
N TYR A 237 -2.35 25.64 2.88
CA TYR A 237 -1.79 24.29 2.82
C TYR A 237 -2.26 23.54 4.06
N PHE A 238 -2.82 22.35 3.85
CA PHE A 238 -3.21 21.47 4.93
C PHE A 238 -2.29 20.26 4.96
N VAL A 239 -1.52 20.08 6.02
CA VAL A 239 -0.74 18.87 6.26
C VAL A 239 -1.50 18.00 7.25
N PRO A 240 -2.13 16.89 6.85
CA PRO A 240 -3.02 16.11 7.71
C PRO A 240 -2.27 15.03 8.52
N ALA A 241 -1.21 15.42 9.24
CA ALA A 241 -0.38 14.52 10.04
C ALA A 241 -1.03 14.14 11.40
N PHE A 242 -2.26 13.61 11.41
CA PHE A 242 -3.00 13.33 12.65
C PHE A 242 -2.31 12.30 13.56
N SER A 243 -1.53 11.39 12.98
CA SER A 243 -0.78 10.35 13.70
C SER A 243 0.71 10.38 13.34
N GLY A 244 1.22 11.56 12.98
CA GLY A 244 2.53 11.72 12.37
C GLY A 244 2.50 11.57 10.84
N LEU A 245 3.68 11.68 10.23
CA LEU A 245 3.91 11.48 8.81
C LEU A 245 4.57 10.12 8.56
N PHE A 246 4.06 9.37 7.58
CA PHE A 246 4.63 8.10 7.11
C PHE A 246 5.62 8.36 5.98
N ALA A 247 5.77 7.42 5.04
CA ALA A 247 6.65 7.57 3.90
C ALA A 247 6.35 8.88 3.13
N PRO A 248 7.40 9.59 2.64
CA PRO A 248 8.83 9.30 2.82
C PRO A 248 9.44 9.85 4.13
N TYR A 249 8.66 10.52 4.97
CA TYR A 249 9.15 11.31 6.11
C TYR A 249 9.44 10.52 7.38
N TRP A 250 8.57 9.57 7.75
CA TRP A 250 8.63 8.79 9.00
C TRP A 250 8.84 9.63 10.27
N ARG A 251 8.01 10.65 10.46
CA ARG A 251 8.06 11.60 11.58
C ARG A 251 6.85 11.44 12.49
N SER A 252 7.03 10.73 13.61
CA SER A 252 5.97 10.48 14.61
C SER A 252 5.63 11.72 15.45
N ASP A 253 6.55 12.67 15.53
CA ASP A 253 6.42 13.95 16.22
C ASP A 253 5.54 14.95 15.45
N ALA A 254 5.35 14.75 14.15
CA ALA A 254 4.60 15.67 13.32
C ALA A 254 3.11 15.72 13.68
N ARG A 255 2.46 16.90 13.59
CA ARG A 255 1.01 17.05 13.81
C ARG A 255 0.30 17.80 12.71
N GLY A 256 -1.00 17.52 12.59
CA GLY A 256 -1.85 18.14 11.58
C GLY A 256 -1.86 19.66 11.67
N ALA A 257 -1.63 20.37 10.55
CA ALA A 257 -1.56 21.82 10.53
C ALA A 257 -2.19 22.39 9.26
N ILE A 258 -2.94 23.50 9.41
CA ILE A 258 -3.40 24.33 8.30
C ILE A 258 -2.64 25.65 8.37
N VAL A 259 -1.86 25.96 7.34
CA VAL A 259 -1.03 27.17 7.26
C VAL A 259 -1.43 28.02 6.06
N GLY A 260 -1.06 29.31 6.07
CA GLY A 260 -1.34 30.24 4.96
C GLY A 260 -2.73 30.87 5.00
N MET A 261 -3.44 30.79 6.13
CA MET A 261 -4.74 31.45 6.31
C MET A 261 -4.63 32.97 6.23
N THR A 262 -5.62 33.58 5.59
CA THR A 262 -5.85 35.03 5.56
C THR A 262 -7.29 35.33 5.96
N ARG A 263 -7.65 36.61 6.09
CA ARG A 263 -9.05 37.00 6.38
C ARG A 263 -10.04 36.59 5.27
N ALA A 264 -9.55 36.32 4.05
CA ALA A 264 -10.37 35.88 2.93
C ALA A 264 -10.58 34.35 2.89
N SER A 265 -9.88 33.58 3.73
CA SER A 265 -10.00 32.13 3.76
C SER A 265 -11.41 31.68 4.16
N THR A 266 -11.89 30.62 3.52
CA THR A 266 -13.25 30.07 3.73
C THR A 266 -13.19 28.56 3.87
N LYS A 267 -14.29 27.93 4.28
CA LYS A 267 -14.40 26.47 4.30
C LYS A 267 -14.16 25.81 2.94
N ALA A 268 -14.44 26.52 1.84
CA ALA A 268 -14.17 26.03 0.48
C ALA A 268 -12.67 25.95 0.18
N HIS A 269 -11.88 26.94 0.63
CA HIS A 269 -10.43 26.90 0.53
C HIS A 269 -9.81 25.76 1.35
N ILE A 270 -10.37 25.44 2.53
CA ILE A 270 -9.92 24.30 3.34
C ILE A 270 -10.23 22.96 2.63
N ALA A 271 -11.45 22.82 2.08
CA ALA A 271 -11.81 21.64 1.30
C ALA A 271 -10.88 21.46 0.09
N ARG A 272 -10.57 22.56 -0.61
CA ARG A 272 -9.60 22.58 -1.72
C ARG A 272 -8.20 22.16 -1.28
N ALA A 273 -7.66 22.79 -0.25
CA ALA A 273 -6.34 22.48 0.30
C ALA A 273 -6.24 21.02 0.79
N THR A 274 -7.35 20.42 1.23
CA THR A 274 -7.41 19.01 1.63
C THR A 274 -7.25 18.06 0.45
N LEU A 275 -7.89 18.36 -0.70
CA LEU A 275 -7.68 17.58 -1.93
C LEU A 275 -6.26 17.76 -2.47
N GLU A 276 -5.72 18.98 -2.44
CA GLU A 276 -4.33 19.25 -2.81
C GLU A 276 -3.34 18.50 -1.92
N ALA A 277 -3.58 18.43 -0.60
CA ALA A 277 -2.74 17.70 0.34
C ALA A 277 -2.62 16.20 0.01
N ILE A 278 -3.75 15.56 -0.31
CA ILE A 278 -3.79 14.16 -0.76
C ILE A 278 -2.89 13.98 -1.98
N CYS A 279 -2.96 14.92 -2.92
CA CYS A 279 -2.20 14.87 -4.16
C CYS A 279 -0.70 15.11 -3.95
N TYR A 280 -0.33 16.06 -3.09
CA TYR A 280 1.05 16.35 -2.74
C TYR A 280 1.71 15.21 -1.97
N GLN A 281 1.02 14.61 -0.99
CA GLN A 281 1.55 13.44 -0.27
C GLN A 281 1.76 12.25 -1.21
N THR A 282 0.85 12.05 -2.17
CA THR A 282 1.04 11.03 -3.21
C THR A 282 2.29 11.33 -4.06
N ARG A 283 2.51 12.60 -4.42
CA ARG A 283 3.71 13.02 -5.14
C ARG A 283 4.98 12.80 -4.32
N ASP A 284 5.00 13.12 -3.03
CA ASP A 284 6.18 12.91 -2.17
C ASP A 284 6.64 11.44 -2.21
N VAL A 285 5.68 10.52 -2.14
CA VAL A 285 5.93 9.07 -2.21
C VAL A 285 6.42 8.64 -3.59
N LEU A 286 5.78 9.10 -4.67
CA LEU A 286 6.17 8.70 -6.02
C LEU A 286 7.48 9.34 -6.49
N ASP A 287 7.78 10.58 -6.08
CA ASP A 287 9.09 11.21 -6.29
C ASP A 287 10.18 10.40 -5.59
N ALA A 288 9.93 9.87 -4.38
CA ALA A 288 10.85 8.95 -3.71
C ALA A 288 11.06 7.65 -4.50
N MET A 289 9.99 7.07 -5.08
CA MET A 289 10.09 5.85 -5.89
C MET A 289 10.91 6.06 -7.16
N VAL A 290 10.73 7.20 -7.82
CA VAL A 290 11.52 7.58 -9.00
C VAL A 290 12.99 7.75 -8.64
N LYS A 291 13.30 8.37 -7.50
CA LYS A 291 14.69 8.55 -7.03
C LYS A 291 15.36 7.22 -6.69
N ASP A 292 14.65 6.30 -6.03
CA ASP A 292 15.20 5.00 -5.65
C ASP A 292 15.35 4.03 -6.84
N SER A 293 14.37 4.02 -7.75
CA SER A 293 14.39 3.10 -8.91
C SER A 293 15.22 3.59 -10.09
N GLY A 294 15.49 4.90 -10.17
CA GLY A 294 16.11 5.54 -11.34
C GLY A 294 15.21 5.53 -12.58
N VAL A 295 13.94 5.14 -12.46
CA VAL A 295 13.01 5.03 -13.59
C VAL A 295 12.01 6.18 -13.54
N LYS A 296 11.88 6.89 -14.67
CA LYS A 296 10.90 7.97 -14.81
C LYS A 296 9.48 7.40 -14.84
N LEU A 297 8.64 7.90 -13.94
CA LEU A 297 7.21 7.63 -13.95
C LEU A 297 6.52 8.37 -15.11
N ARG A 298 5.71 7.66 -15.92
CA ARG A 298 5.04 8.20 -17.11
C ARG A 298 3.54 8.37 -16.95
N GLU A 299 2.92 7.43 -16.24
CA GLU A 299 1.52 7.44 -15.90
C GLU A 299 1.35 6.83 -14.51
N MET A 300 0.25 7.18 -13.85
CA MET A 300 -0.19 6.53 -12.62
C MET A 300 -1.60 5.99 -12.81
N LYS A 301 -1.75 4.67 -12.65
CA LYS A 301 -3.08 4.05 -12.59
C LYS A 301 -3.65 4.24 -11.19
N VAL A 302 -4.94 4.51 -11.08
CA VAL A 302 -5.57 4.83 -9.80
C VAL A 302 -6.80 3.98 -9.57
N ASP A 303 -7.05 3.62 -8.32
CA ASP A 303 -8.28 2.97 -7.88
C ASP A 303 -8.65 3.40 -6.45
N GLY A 304 -9.80 2.96 -5.96
CA GLY A 304 -10.32 3.33 -4.65
C GLY A 304 -11.25 4.54 -4.65
N GLY A 305 -11.87 4.79 -3.50
CA GLY A 305 -13.05 5.66 -3.37
C GLY A 305 -12.83 7.12 -3.74
N ILE A 306 -11.63 7.69 -3.53
CA ILE A 306 -11.36 9.09 -3.89
C ILE A 306 -11.33 9.29 -5.41
N THR A 307 -11.03 8.25 -6.19
CA THR A 307 -10.85 8.38 -7.65
C THR A 307 -12.12 8.78 -8.41
N VAL A 308 -13.29 8.71 -7.77
CA VAL A 308 -14.55 9.25 -8.32
C VAL A 308 -14.57 10.77 -8.34
N ASN A 309 -13.77 11.43 -7.49
CA ASN A 309 -13.64 12.88 -7.40
C ASN A 309 -12.76 13.39 -8.56
N ALA A 310 -13.41 13.88 -9.62
CA ALA A 310 -12.73 14.33 -10.83
C ALA A 310 -11.78 15.51 -10.58
N LEU A 311 -12.13 16.37 -9.62
CA LEU A 311 -11.25 17.47 -9.20
C LEU A 311 -9.95 16.97 -8.59
N CYS A 312 -10.04 15.98 -7.69
CA CYS A 312 -8.85 15.39 -7.06
C CYS A 312 -7.96 14.71 -8.10
N MET A 313 -8.54 14.00 -9.07
CA MET A 313 -7.77 13.34 -10.12
C MET A 313 -7.10 14.34 -11.08
N GLN A 314 -7.78 15.44 -11.41
CA GLN A 314 -7.16 16.52 -12.19
C GLN A 314 -6.03 17.20 -11.42
N LEU A 315 -6.25 17.53 -10.13
CA LEU A 315 -5.20 18.09 -9.26
C LEU A 315 -4.00 17.15 -9.18
N GLN A 316 -4.23 15.84 -9.07
CA GLN A 316 -3.15 14.85 -9.03
C GLN A 316 -2.33 14.85 -10.32
N ALA A 317 -2.99 14.90 -11.49
CA ALA A 317 -2.32 15.02 -12.79
C ALA A 317 -1.48 16.30 -12.84
N ASP A 318 -2.08 17.45 -12.50
CA ASP A 318 -1.43 18.75 -12.53
C ASP A 318 -0.24 18.84 -11.57
N ILE A 319 -0.36 18.29 -10.36
CA ILE A 319 0.70 18.29 -9.35
C ILE A 319 1.87 17.40 -9.78
N MET A 320 1.59 16.24 -10.38
CA MET A 320 2.62 15.28 -10.78
C MET A 320 3.20 15.50 -12.17
N GLN A 321 2.49 16.22 -13.04
CA GLN A 321 2.85 16.42 -14.43
C GLN A 321 2.94 15.12 -15.25
N ILE A 322 2.12 14.13 -14.90
CA ILE A 322 1.94 12.86 -15.61
C ILE A 322 0.46 12.56 -15.83
N ASP A 323 0.17 11.61 -16.71
CA ASP A 323 -1.20 11.16 -16.94
C ASP A 323 -1.70 10.32 -15.75
N ILE A 324 -2.96 10.56 -15.35
CA ILE A 324 -3.66 9.76 -14.36
C ILE A 324 -4.74 8.94 -15.06
N SER A 325 -4.71 7.64 -14.85
CA SER A 325 -5.56 6.69 -15.56
C SER A 325 -6.45 5.93 -14.59
N ARG A 326 -7.77 6.03 -14.76
CA ARG A 326 -8.76 5.35 -13.90
C ARG A 326 -9.42 4.21 -14.69
N PRO A 327 -9.42 2.96 -14.18
CA PRO A 327 -10.04 1.82 -14.84
C PRO A 327 -11.57 1.89 -14.79
N VAL A 328 -12.23 1.11 -15.66
CA VAL A 328 -13.68 0.86 -15.60
C VAL A 328 -14.05 0.03 -14.36
N ILE A 329 -13.24 -0.97 -14.03
CA ILE A 329 -13.43 -1.82 -12.85
C ILE A 329 -12.64 -1.23 -11.69
N ASN A 330 -13.33 -0.71 -10.67
CA ASN A 330 -12.68 -0.10 -9.52
C ASN A 330 -12.14 -1.13 -8.51
N GLU A 331 -12.74 -2.32 -8.45
CA GLU A 331 -12.35 -3.41 -7.55
C GLU A 331 -11.12 -4.17 -8.08
N THR A 332 -10.04 -3.45 -8.35
CA THR A 332 -8.80 -3.98 -8.97
C THR A 332 -8.12 -5.04 -8.12
N THR A 333 -8.26 -4.99 -6.79
CA THR A 333 -7.79 -6.04 -5.88
C THR A 333 -8.43 -7.39 -6.18
N ALA A 334 -9.76 -7.44 -6.25
CA ALA A 334 -10.48 -8.69 -6.55
C ALA A 334 -10.21 -9.15 -7.99
N LEU A 335 -10.15 -8.19 -8.92
CA LEU A 335 -9.82 -8.46 -10.33
C LEU A 335 -8.43 -9.09 -10.48
N GLY A 336 -7.43 -8.59 -9.75
CA GLY A 336 -6.07 -9.13 -9.78
C GLY A 336 -5.97 -10.54 -9.21
N ALA A 337 -6.68 -10.83 -8.12
CA ALA A 337 -6.78 -12.19 -7.59
C ALA A 337 -7.45 -13.14 -8.59
N ALA A 338 -8.52 -12.68 -9.24
CA ALA A 338 -9.19 -13.44 -10.30
C ALA A 338 -8.25 -13.69 -11.48
N TYR A 339 -7.55 -12.67 -11.97
CA TYR A 339 -6.56 -12.77 -13.04
C TYR A 339 -5.43 -13.74 -12.72
N ALA A 340 -4.87 -13.70 -11.51
CA ALA A 340 -3.86 -14.64 -11.07
C ALA A 340 -4.39 -16.09 -11.12
N ALA A 341 -5.54 -16.35 -10.50
CA ALA A 341 -6.13 -17.69 -10.51
C ALA A 341 -6.46 -18.17 -11.92
N GLY A 342 -7.06 -17.31 -12.75
CA GLY A 342 -7.44 -17.65 -14.11
C GLY A 342 -6.25 -17.87 -15.04
N LEU A 343 -5.13 -17.16 -14.86
CA LEU A 343 -3.89 -17.47 -15.57
C LEU A 343 -3.34 -18.84 -15.14
N SER A 344 -3.37 -19.14 -13.83
CA SER A 344 -2.85 -20.42 -13.32
C SER A 344 -3.63 -21.64 -13.82
N VAL A 345 -4.94 -21.51 -14.04
CA VAL A 345 -5.80 -22.63 -14.51
C VAL A 345 -6.16 -22.54 -16.00
N GLY A 346 -5.61 -21.57 -16.74
CA GLY A 346 -5.77 -21.46 -18.19
C GLY A 346 -7.10 -20.84 -18.67
N VAL A 347 -7.82 -20.10 -17.82
CA VAL A 347 -8.94 -19.23 -18.26
C VAL A 347 -8.43 -18.12 -19.18
N TRP A 348 -7.23 -17.60 -18.90
CA TRP A 348 -6.50 -16.67 -19.77
C TRP A 348 -5.14 -17.26 -20.11
N SER A 349 -4.65 -17.02 -21.33
CA SER A 349 -3.39 -17.60 -21.80
C SER A 349 -2.15 -16.92 -21.23
N ASP A 350 -2.21 -15.59 -21.08
CA ASP A 350 -1.04 -14.78 -20.76
C ASP A 350 -1.44 -13.36 -20.29
N GLN A 351 -0.43 -12.60 -19.88
CA GLN A 351 -0.57 -11.22 -19.41
C GLN A 351 -1.01 -10.24 -20.50
N GLU A 352 -0.71 -10.50 -21.78
CA GLU A 352 -1.10 -9.63 -22.90
C GLU A 352 -2.61 -9.67 -23.12
N VAL A 353 -3.23 -10.85 -22.99
CA VAL A 353 -4.70 -10.98 -23.00
C VAL A 353 -5.34 -10.15 -21.88
N LEU A 354 -4.72 -10.10 -20.70
CA LEU A 354 -5.21 -9.28 -19.59
C LEU A 354 -5.04 -7.78 -19.86
N ARG A 355 -3.89 -7.36 -20.42
CA ARG A 355 -3.67 -5.97 -20.85
C ARG A 355 -4.73 -5.51 -21.84
N ALA A 356 -5.06 -6.35 -22.83
CA ALA A 356 -6.10 -6.05 -23.82
C ALA A 356 -7.53 -5.97 -23.22
N LYS A 357 -7.75 -6.59 -22.06
CA LYS A 357 -9.03 -6.52 -21.33
C LYS A 357 -9.15 -5.33 -20.40
N TRP A 358 -8.02 -4.77 -19.96
CA TRP A 358 -8.03 -3.59 -19.12
C TRP A 358 -8.59 -2.40 -19.91
N GLN A 359 -9.59 -1.73 -19.33
CA GLN A 359 -10.28 -0.62 -19.97
C GLN A 359 -10.22 0.62 -19.10
N GLU A 360 -9.87 1.73 -19.72
CA GLU A 360 -9.85 3.04 -19.09
C GLU A 360 -11.27 3.64 -19.06
N SER A 361 -11.72 4.05 -17.87
CA SER A 361 -12.95 4.84 -17.72
C SER A 361 -12.69 6.32 -17.95
N ALA A 362 -11.55 6.82 -17.50
CA ALA A 362 -11.18 8.23 -17.62
C ALA A 362 -9.65 8.39 -17.58
N ARG A 363 -9.17 9.37 -18.34
CA ARG A 363 -7.78 9.86 -18.32
C ARG A 363 -7.78 11.34 -17.97
N PHE A 364 -6.91 11.72 -17.04
CA PHE A 364 -6.67 13.10 -16.66
C PHE A 364 -5.28 13.49 -17.12
N GLN A 365 -5.22 14.46 -18.03
CA GLN A 365 -3.97 14.97 -18.58
C GLN A 365 -3.54 16.21 -17.81
N PRO A 366 -2.25 16.36 -17.51
CA PRO A 366 -1.76 17.48 -16.71
C PRO A 366 -1.84 18.79 -17.50
N ASP A 367 -2.30 19.86 -16.85
CA ASP A 367 -2.03 21.21 -17.32
C ASP A 367 -0.54 21.54 -17.11
N ARG A 368 0.19 21.66 -18.23
CA ARG A 368 1.63 21.95 -18.26
C ARG A 368 1.99 23.33 -17.70
N GLN A 369 1.02 24.24 -17.60
CA GLN A 369 1.21 25.58 -17.06
C GLN A 369 0.81 25.69 -15.59
N SER A 370 0.29 24.61 -15.00
CA SER A 370 -0.17 24.65 -13.61
C SER A 370 0.96 24.97 -12.63
N PRO A 371 0.82 26.00 -11.78
CA PRO A 371 1.83 26.34 -10.78
C PRO A 371 1.86 25.33 -9.62
N LEU A 372 0.90 24.40 -9.55
CA LEU A 372 0.82 23.39 -8.49
C LEU A 372 2.06 22.49 -8.48
N ALA A 373 2.61 22.17 -9.65
CA ALA A 373 3.78 21.32 -9.76
C ALA A 373 5.09 21.98 -9.30
N THR A 374 5.16 23.31 -9.27
CA THR A 374 6.38 24.08 -9.02
C THR A 374 6.27 24.89 -7.74
N ASP A 375 5.64 26.05 -7.80
CA ASP A 375 5.48 26.97 -6.66
C ASP A 375 4.59 26.35 -5.59
N GLY A 376 3.53 25.65 -6.00
CA GLY A 376 2.64 24.92 -5.12
C GLY A 376 3.39 23.86 -4.32
N TYR A 377 4.14 23.00 -5.01
CA TYR A 377 4.95 21.96 -4.35
C TYR A 377 6.05 22.53 -3.45
N THR A 378 6.70 23.63 -3.86
CA THR A 378 7.70 24.32 -3.02
C THR A 378 7.08 24.80 -1.70
N ARG A 379 5.86 25.35 -1.76
CA ARG A 379 5.13 25.79 -0.56
C ARG A 379 4.59 24.60 0.24
N TRP A 380 4.21 23.51 -0.40
CA TRP A 380 3.86 22.25 0.26
C TRP A 380 5.02 21.73 1.11
N GLN A 381 6.23 21.63 0.54
CA GLN A 381 7.42 21.23 1.31
C GLN A 381 7.67 22.19 2.47
N LYS A 382 7.47 23.49 2.27
CA LYS A 382 7.55 24.47 3.37
C LYS A 382 6.49 24.18 4.44
N ALA A 383 5.25 23.84 4.08
CA ALA A 383 4.20 23.51 5.03
C ALA A 383 4.54 22.25 5.84
N ILE A 384 5.11 21.21 5.20
CA ILE A 384 5.61 20.02 5.89
C ILE A 384 6.59 20.41 7.00
N THR A 385 7.58 21.26 6.73
CA THR A 385 8.57 21.67 7.74
C THR A 385 7.97 22.41 8.94
N ARG A 386 6.76 22.98 8.81
CA ARG A 386 6.05 23.64 9.92
C ARG A 386 5.28 22.68 10.82
N THR A 387 5.20 21.42 10.43
CA THR A 387 4.52 20.36 11.21
C THR A 387 5.48 19.52 12.03
N LEU A 388 6.78 19.59 11.74
CA LEU A 388 7.82 18.82 12.39
C LEU A 388 8.20 19.43 13.75
N ASP A 389 8.80 18.61 14.59
CA ASP A 389 9.27 18.93 15.95
C ASP A 389 8.15 19.53 16.82
N TRP A 390 6.92 19.04 16.64
CA TRP A 390 5.74 19.55 17.33
C TRP A 390 5.46 18.84 18.65
N VAL A 391 5.65 17.52 18.69
CA VAL A 391 5.57 16.72 19.92
C VAL A 391 6.97 16.37 20.38
N ASP A 392 7.22 16.57 21.67
CA ASP A 392 8.49 16.28 22.34
C ASP A 392 8.81 14.78 22.46
#